data_AF-A0A661H592-F1
#
_entry.id   AF-A0A661H592-F1
#
_cell.length_a   1.000
_cell.length_b   1.000
_cell.length_c   1.000
_cell.angle_alpha   90.00
_cell.angle_beta   90.00
_cell.angle_gamma   90.00
#
_symmetry.space_group_name_H-M   'P 1'
#
loop_
_entity.id
_entity.type
_entity.pdbx_description
1 polymer ?
#
loop_
_entity_poly.entity_id
_entity_poly.type
_entity_poly.pdbx_seq_one_letter_code
_entity_poly.pdbx_strand_id
1 'polypeptide(L)'
;MPKNPKFNPRKMMERAIEVMRESIGEARDDGKPNPLVGAALLRSDGTTETACRGELREGNHAEFTLLERKCVDEKLDDCILFATLEPCLNRNHPKRGCARHIVSARIKKVYVGIEDDNPTVAGKGIQYLRNHGVEIEMFDRDLQDIILKENQEFFEWARQQTEEPEEKPIKLSEYEDALKEAKIEDFSEAALKRYRTKAKIKPEVSSAEFNRLLKLQGLVAEDAQSPSGFGYLLFGKDPRLAMPQAGLLVRAEFPNGKAERKEFSMPMVLIPGELEKWLNKILPNTLDRSQMERTEKTDLPFVMIREAVVNALIHRDYDIKGQKCQLVVTSDAITIKSPGDPIPPITMEQMRSFKAPMKSRNPVLHFVFARMGLAEEQGYGLTSLKEQAEKHGLPLPAYSKEGDSLVLTIYRNAKAATESLDHDVLDSLNSSERKGWEFMAGRIGTTQSEYARELGVTARTAQRHLTHFVELGLLRRMGSGPATEYLKP
;
A
#
# COMPACT_ATOMS: atom_id res chain seq x y z
N MET A 1 5.65 13.10 27.98
CA MET A 1 4.92 11.98 28.61
C MET A 1 5.23 11.98 30.10
N PRO A 2 4.24 11.99 31.00
CA PRO A 2 4.51 12.00 32.43
C PRO A 2 5.13 10.66 32.85
N LYS A 3 6.26 10.74 33.55
CA LYS A 3 6.93 9.62 34.22
C LYS A 3 6.17 9.33 35.52
N ASN A 4 5.15 8.47 35.49
CA ASN A 4 4.50 7.96 36.70
C ASN A 4 4.53 6.41 36.70
N PRO A 5 5.16 5.72 37.67
CA PRO A 5 5.39 4.27 37.63
C PRO A 5 4.14 3.40 37.91
N LYS A 6 2.93 3.96 37.84
CA LYS A 6 1.66 3.26 38.14
C LYS A 6 0.57 3.44 37.08
N PHE A 7 0.90 3.88 35.87
CA PHE A 7 -0.08 3.91 34.78
C PHE A 7 -0.38 2.48 34.31
N ASN A 8 -1.59 1.99 34.61
CA ASN A 8 -2.09 0.72 34.09
C ASN A 8 -3.38 1.01 33.30
N PRO A 9 -3.31 1.13 31.96
CA PRO A 9 -4.47 1.37 31.09
C PRO A 9 -5.61 0.39 31.35
N ARG A 10 -5.29 -0.88 31.60
CA ARG A 10 -6.28 -1.95 31.77
C ARG A 10 -7.23 -1.68 32.94
N LYS A 11 -6.74 -1.16 34.06
CA LYS A 11 -7.60 -0.80 35.21
C LYS A 11 -8.60 0.30 34.86
N MET A 12 -8.21 1.24 34.00
CA MET A 12 -9.11 2.31 33.55
C MET A 12 -10.13 1.79 32.54
N MET A 13 -9.75 0.84 31.68
CA MET A 13 -10.67 0.14 30.78
C MET A 13 -11.71 -0.66 31.58
N GLU A 14 -11.28 -1.44 32.57
CA GLU A 14 -12.15 -2.18 33.50
C GLU A 14 -13.10 -1.21 34.23
N ARG A 15 -12.58 -0.07 34.70
CA ARG A 15 -13.41 0.96 35.36
C ARG A 15 -14.45 1.58 34.42
N ALA A 16 -14.12 1.80 33.16
CA ALA A 16 -15.07 2.28 32.16
C ALA A 16 -16.18 1.25 31.90
N ILE A 17 -15.88 -0.05 31.94
CA ILE A 17 -16.85 -1.14 31.82
C ILE A 17 -17.72 -1.27 33.08
N GLU A 18 -17.15 -1.09 34.26
CA GLU A 18 -17.92 -1.08 35.52
C GLU A 18 -19.00 0.02 35.48
N VAL A 19 -18.63 1.26 35.13
CA VAL A 19 -19.59 2.37 35.07
C VAL A 19 -20.54 2.23 33.88
N MET A 20 -20.12 1.56 32.78
CA MET A 20 -21.00 1.28 31.64
C MET A 20 -22.26 0.51 32.06
N ARG A 21 -22.14 -0.43 33.01
CA ARG A 21 -23.27 -1.24 33.54
C ARG A 21 -24.30 -0.42 34.31
N GLU A 22 -23.95 0.80 34.72
CA GLU A 22 -24.83 1.74 35.40
C GLU A 22 -25.60 2.62 34.40
N SER A 23 -25.49 2.38 33.09
CA SER A 23 -26.17 3.18 32.07
C SER A 23 -27.68 3.16 32.23
N ILE A 24 -28.30 4.33 32.14
CA ILE A 24 -29.75 4.50 32.23
C ILE A 24 -30.29 4.67 30.81
N GLY A 25 -31.15 3.73 30.41
CA GLY A 25 -31.84 3.77 29.12
C GLY A 25 -32.82 4.94 29.03
N GLU A 26 -32.98 5.47 27.82
CA GLU A 26 -34.01 6.48 27.52
C GLU A 26 -35.33 5.78 27.20
N ALA A 27 -36.45 6.31 27.68
CA ALA A 27 -37.76 5.85 27.25
C ALA A 27 -37.97 6.25 25.78
N ARG A 28 -38.14 5.27 24.90
CA ARG A 28 -38.32 5.51 23.45
C ARG A 28 -39.40 4.61 22.87
N ASP A 29 -40.22 5.20 22.00
CA ASP A 29 -41.28 4.51 21.26
C ASP A 29 -40.80 3.97 19.89
N ASP A 30 -39.50 4.18 19.55
CA ASP A 30 -38.89 3.84 18.26
C ASP A 30 -38.35 2.39 18.19
N GLY A 31 -38.51 1.61 19.26
CA GLY A 31 -38.02 0.23 19.35
C GLY A 31 -36.49 0.10 19.33
N LYS A 32 -35.75 1.21 19.46
CA LYS A 32 -34.28 1.21 19.45
C LYS A 32 -33.72 0.82 20.83
N PRO A 33 -32.98 -0.30 20.95
CA PRO A 33 -32.28 -0.63 22.20
C PRO A 33 -31.25 0.45 22.53
N ASN A 34 -31.15 0.77 23.82
CA ASN A 34 -30.22 1.76 24.31
C ASN A 34 -28.84 1.11 24.56
N PRO A 35 -27.76 1.50 23.85
CA PRO A 35 -26.44 1.01 24.20
C PRO A 35 -26.05 1.46 25.61
N LEU A 36 -25.44 0.53 26.33
CA LEU A 36 -24.72 0.76 27.58
C LEU A 36 -23.37 1.37 27.23
N VAL A 37 -23.10 2.58 27.72
CA VAL A 37 -21.86 3.30 27.42
C VAL A 37 -21.30 3.89 28.71
N GLY A 38 -20.04 3.60 28.99
CA GLY A 38 -19.28 4.15 30.10
C GLY A 38 -18.06 4.92 29.62
N ALA A 39 -17.68 5.94 30.38
CA ALA A 39 -16.48 6.72 30.13
C ALA A 39 -15.72 6.95 31.44
N ALA A 40 -14.39 6.87 31.39
CA ALA A 40 -13.50 7.16 32.50
C ALA A 40 -12.40 8.13 32.05
N LEU A 41 -12.12 9.14 32.85
CA LEU A 41 -11.08 10.12 32.63
C LEU A 41 -9.98 9.93 33.67
N LEU A 42 -8.73 9.82 33.23
CA LEU A 42 -7.55 9.78 34.09
C LEU A 42 -6.82 11.13 33.98
N ARG A 43 -6.65 11.80 35.12
CA ARG A 43 -5.89 13.06 35.21
C ARG A 43 -4.41 12.81 35.41
N SER A 44 -3.59 13.83 35.15
CA SER A 44 -2.13 13.76 35.29
C SER A 44 -1.65 13.49 36.72
N ASP A 45 -2.44 13.90 37.72
CA ASP A 45 -2.18 13.65 39.15
C ASP A 45 -2.59 12.24 39.61
N GLY A 46 -3.19 11.44 38.72
CA GLY A 46 -3.65 10.08 38.99
C GLY A 46 -5.08 9.99 39.53
N THR A 47 -5.78 11.10 39.73
CA THR A 47 -7.21 11.09 40.07
C THR A 47 -8.04 10.69 38.86
N THR A 48 -9.21 10.12 39.13
CA THR A 48 -10.12 9.62 38.10
C THR A 48 -11.51 10.23 38.26
N GLU A 49 -12.20 10.37 37.14
CA GLU A 49 -13.63 10.71 37.10
C GLU A 49 -14.32 9.79 36.10
N THR A 50 -15.57 9.44 36.34
CA THR A 50 -16.30 8.49 35.49
C THR A 50 -17.69 8.99 35.17
N ALA A 51 -18.24 8.58 34.03
CA ALA A 51 -19.65 8.79 33.75
C ALA A 51 -20.25 7.65 32.94
N CYS A 52 -21.55 7.44 33.07
CA CYS A 52 -22.31 6.54 32.21
C CYS A 52 -23.35 7.29 31.38
N ARG A 53 -23.91 6.61 30.37
CA ARG A 53 -25.01 7.14 29.60
C ARG A 53 -26.23 7.34 30.51
N GLY A 54 -26.86 8.51 30.40
CA GLY A 54 -28.08 8.84 31.14
C GLY A 54 -27.86 9.25 32.60
N GLU A 55 -26.63 9.25 33.12
CA GLU A 55 -26.33 9.45 34.55
C GLU A 55 -26.95 10.72 35.17
N LEU A 56 -26.64 11.90 34.61
CA LEU A 56 -27.12 13.18 35.15
C LEU A 56 -28.42 13.66 34.48
N ARG A 57 -28.66 13.20 33.26
CA ARG A 57 -29.86 13.54 32.49
C ARG A 57 -30.08 12.49 31.41
N GLU A 58 -31.32 12.05 31.30
CA GLU A 58 -31.78 11.22 30.19
C GLU A 58 -31.37 11.84 28.84
N GLY A 59 -30.82 11.04 27.93
CA GLY A 59 -30.34 11.54 26.65
C GLY A 59 -28.88 11.97 26.59
N ASN A 60 -28.17 12.04 27.73
CA ASN A 60 -26.76 12.40 27.74
C ASN A 60 -25.88 11.16 27.52
N HIS A 61 -24.88 11.30 26.64
CA HIS A 61 -23.85 10.27 26.46
C HIS A 61 -22.81 10.36 27.58
N ALA A 62 -22.11 9.26 27.84
CA ALA A 62 -21.12 9.17 28.90
C ALA A 62 -20.03 10.23 28.77
N GLU A 63 -19.45 10.39 27.57
CA GLU A 63 -18.36 11.34 27.31
C GLU A 63 -18.84 12.79 27.42
N PHE A 64 -20.06 13.08 26.97
CA PHE A 64 -20.67 14.39 27.13
C PHE A 64 -20.88 14.74 28.62
N THR A 65 -21.45 13.82 29.39
CA THR A 65 -21.63 14.01 30.83
C THR A 65 -20.28 14.26 31.52
N LEU A 66 -19.27 13.48 31.16
CA LEU A 66 -17.94 13.59 31.75
C LEU A 66 -17.30 14.96 31.46
N LEU A 67 -17.25 15.36 30.18
CA LEU A 67 -16.54 16.57 29.74
C LEU A 67 -17.32 17.86 30.00
N GLU A 68 -18.63 17.86 29.73
CA GLU A 68 -19.45 19.09 29.71
C GLU A 68 -20.35 19.25 30.93
N ARG A 69 -20.31 18.31 31.90
CA ARG A 69 -21.06 18.43 33.16
C ARG A 69 -20.19 18.24 34.38
N LYS A 70 -19.35 17.19 34.41
CA LYS A 70 -18.50 16.91 35.57
C LYS A 70 -17.19 17.70 35.56
N CYS A 71 -16.57 17.87 34.40
CA CYS A 71 -15.23 18.47 34.27
C CYS A 71 -15.23 19.87 33.58
N VAL A 72 -16.32 20.63 33.69
CA VAL A 72 -16.56 21.86 32.88
C VAL A 72 -15.45 22.91 33.04
N ASP A 73 -14.96 23.11 34.25
CA ASP A 73 -13.99 24.15 34.59
C ASP A 73 -12.54 23.63 34.66
N GLU A 74 -12.30 22.42 34.14
CA GLU A 74 -11.00 21.76 34.21
C GLU A 74 -10.23 21.82 32.90
N LYS A 75 -8.89 21.89 33.00
CA LYS A 75 -8.00 21.73 31.84
C LYS A 75 -7.74 20.24 31.61
N LEU A 76 -8.17 19.73 30.46
CA LEU A 76 -8.13 18.30 30.15
C LEU A 76 -7.00 17.91 29.17
N ASP A 77 -6.13 18.85 28.80
CA ASP A 77 -5.06 18.66 27.81
C ASP A 77 -4.09 17.50 28.14
N ASP A 78 -3.88 17.22 29.43
CA ASP A 78 -2.99 16.17 29.93
C ASP A 78 -3.75 14.94 30.46
N CYS A 79 -5.06 14.87 30.22
CA CYS A 79 -5.89 13.73 30.62
C CYS A 79 -5.93 12.63 29.55
N ILE A 80 -6.23 11.41 29.97
CA ILE A 80 -6.48 10.26 29.09
C ILE A 80 -7.93 9.84 29.27
N LEU A 81 -8.67 9.74 28.17
CA LEU A 81 -10.07 9.31 28.18
C LEU A 81 -10.18 7.83 27.80
N PHE A 82 -11.08 7.11 28.44
CA PHE A 82 -11.42 5.72 28.14
C PHE A 82 -12.93 5.68 27.91
N ALA A 83 -13.39 5.28 26.72
CA ALA A 83 -14.81 5.18 26.39
C ALA A 83 -15.12 3.75 25.93
N THR A 84 -16.19 3.13 26.43
CA THR A 84 -16.51 1.73 26.07
C THR A 84 -17.06 1.57 24.66
N LEU A 85 -17.60 2.62 24.06
CA LEU A 85 -18.10 2.65 22.69
C LEU A 85 -17.47 3.81 21.91
N GLU A 86 -17.41 3.71 20.58
CA GLU A 86 -16.91 4.77 19.70
C GLU A 86 -17.61 6.12 19.97
N PRO A 87 -16.84 7.20 20.24
CA PRO A 87 -17.42 8.53 20.42
C PRO A 87 -18.12 9.04 19.15
N CYS A 88 -19.42 9.26 19.24
CA CYS A 88 -20.22 9.69 18.08
C CYS A 88 -19.75 11.04 17.51
N LEU A 89 -19.77 11.18 16.17
CA LEU A 89 -19.37 12.42 15.48
C LEU A 89 -20.54 13.42 15.32
N ASN A 90 -21.73 12.90 14.99
CA ASN A 90 -22.92 13.70 14.68
C ASN A 90 -24.05 13.36 15.66
N ARG A 91 -24.82 14.38 16.05
CA ARG A 91 -26.06 14.23 16.83
C ARG A 91 -27.10 15.21 16.29
N ASN A 92 -28.38 14.91 16.51
CA ASN A 92 -29.47 15.79 16.09
C ASN A 92 -29.36 17.13 16.82
N HIS A 93 -29.43 18.22 16.04
CA HIS A 93 -29.41 19.58 16.57
C HIS A 93 -30.47 19.74 17.67
N PRO A 94 -30.16 20.39 18.80
CA PRO A 94 -28.98 21.21 19.11
C PRO A 94 -27.78 20.44 19.70
N LYS A 95 -27.83 19.11 19.80
CA LYS A 95 -26.77 18.31 20.45
C LYS A 95 -25.54 18.20 19.54
N ARG A 96 -24.34 18.29 20.12
CA ARG A 96 -23.04 18.11 19.42
C ARG A 96 -22.47 16.72 19.73
N GLY A 97 -21.75 16.12 18.77
CA GLY A 97 -21.16 14.78 18.90
C GLY A 97 -20.00 14.72 19.90
N CYS A 98 -19.86 13.59 20.61
CA CYS A 98 -18.84 13.35 21.62
C CYS A 98 -17.42 13.54 21.09
N ALA A 99 -17.11 13.08 19.87
CA ALA A 99 -15.80 13.25 19.25
C ALA A 99 -15.38 14.73 19.16
N ARG A 100 -16.35 15.63 18.91
CA ARG A 100 -16.10 17.08 18.83
C ARG A 100 -15.90 17.71 20.21
N HIS A 101 -16.54 17.17 21.25
CA HIS A 101 -16.29 17.58 22.64
C HIS A 101 -14.88 17.20 23.08
N ILE A 102 -14.43 15.98 22.76
CA ILE A 102 -13.06 15.52 23.05
C ILE A 102 -12.00 16.45 22.42
N VAL A 103 -12.15 16.78 21.13
CA VAL A 103 -11.24 17.73 20.46
C VAL A 103 -11.30 19.12 21.08
N SER A 104 -12.51 19.60 21.45
CA SER A 104 -12.66 20.92 22.08
C SER A 104 -12.01 20.96 23.48
N ALA A 105 -12.06 19.84 24.21
CA ALA A 105 -11.39 19.64 25.49
C ALA A 105 -9.87 19.41 25.37
N ARG A 106 -9.33 19.34 24.15
CA ARG A 106 -7.89 19.18 23.84
C ARG A 106 -7.25 17.91 24.41
N ILE A 107 -8.04 16.88 24.66
CA ILE A 107 -7.56 15.57 25.10
C ILE A 107 -6.72 14.95 23.98
N LYS A 108 -5.50 14.51 24.30
CA LYS A 108 -4.53 14.00 23.31
C LYS A 108 -4.52 12.49 23.15
N LYS A 109 -5.09 11.73 24.11
CA LYS A 109 -5.11 10.27 24.07
C LYS A 109 -6.46 9.72 24.52
N VAL A 110 -7.03 8.84 23.70
CA VAL A 110 -8.31 8.18 23.97
C VAL A 110 -8.19 6.68 23.73
N TYR A 111 -8.66 5.91 24.70
CA TYR A 111 -8.89 4.48 24.56
C TYR A 111 -10.35 4.24 24.21
N VAL A 112 -10.60 3.43 23.18
CA VAL A 112 -11.95 3.08 22.72
C VAL A 112 -12.19 1.59 22.92
N GLY A 113 -13.32 1.24 23.53
CA GLY A 113 -13.72 -0.14 23.80
C GLY A 113 -13.96 -0.89 22.51
N ILE A 114 -15.08 -0.60 21.87
CA ILE A 114 -15.46 -1.19 20.57
C ILE A 114 -15.88 -0.11 19.59
N GLU A 115 -15.71 -0.41 18.30
CA GLU A 115 -16.25 0.41 17.21
C GLU A 115 -17.77 0.26 17.17
N ASP A 116 -18.48 1.30 16.76
CA ASP A 116 -19.94 1.23 16.60
C ASP A 116 -20.26 0.62 15.22
N ASP A 117 -20.92 -0.55 15.21
CA ASP A 117 -21.35 -1.23 13.96
C ASP A 117 -22.42 -0.42 13.19
N ASN A 118 -22.98 0.66 13.76
CA ASN A 118 -23.95 1.51 13.09
C ASN A 118 -23.32 2.26 11.90
N PRO A 119 -23.77 2.06 10.64
CA PRO A 119 -23.16 2.68 9.44
C PRO A 119 -23.13 4.22 9.44
N THR A 120 -24.03 4.86 10.20
CA THR A 120 -24.03 6.32 10.35
C THR A 120 -22.86 6.82 11.21
N VAL A 121 -22.30 5.96 12.06
CA VAL A 121 -21.24 6.25 13.05
C VAL A 121 -19.92 5.54 12.72
N ALA A 122 -19.96 4.29 12.26
CA ALA A 122 -18.84 3.37 12.10
C ALA A 122 -17.54 4.03 11.60
N GLY A 123 -16.55 4.11 12.50
CA GLY A 123 -15.21 4.62 12.23
C GLY A 123 -15.10 6.12 12.01
N LYS A 124 -16.20 6.86 11.88
CA LYS A 124 -16.19 8.32 11.62
C LYS A 124 -15.75 9.10 12.84
N GLY A 125 -16.10 8.65 14.04
CA GLY A 125 -15.69 9.26 15.30
C GLY A 125 -14.20 9.09 15.53
N ILE A 126 -13.71 7.85 15.41
CA ILE A 126 -12.28 7.52 15.53
C ILE A 126 -11.46 8.26 14.47
N GLN A 127 -11.90 8.25 13.20
CA GLN A 127 -11.19 8.94 12.12
C GLN A 127 -11.15 10.45 12.36
N TYR A 128 -12.24 11.06 12.83
CA TYR A 128 -12.27 12.48 13.18
C TYR A 128 -11.26 12.82 14.28
N LEU A 129 -11.17 12.01 15.33
CA LEU A 129 -10.21 12.19 16.42
C LEU A 129 -8.76 12.10 15.92
N ARG A 130 -8.43 11.07 15.12
CA ARG A 130 -7.10 10.91 14.51
C ARG A 130 -6.72 12.10 13.63
N ASN A 131 -7.65 12.58 12.80
CA ASN A 131 -7.43 13.74 11.93
C ASN A 131 -7.17 15.04 12.71
N HIS A 132 -7.56 15.12 13.99
CA HIS A 132 -7.32 16.26 14.88
C HIS A 132 -6.17 16.01 15.87
N GLY A 133 -5.32 15.01 15.61
CA GLY A 133 -4.10 14.76 16.38
C GLY A 133 -4.30 14.05 17.72
N VAL A 134 -5.45 13.38 17.90
CA VAL A 134 -5.72 12.54 19.08
C VAL A 134 -5.19 11.12 18.83
N GLU A 135 -4.35 10.62 19.74
CA GLU A 135 -3.86 9.25 19.75
C GLU A 135 -4.97 8.29 20.18
N ILE A 136 -5.25 7.27 19.38
CA ILE A 136 -6.31 6.28 19.64
C ILE A 136 -5.71 4.90 19.85
N GLU A 137 -6.06 4.26 20.96
CA GLU A 137 -5.79 2.84 21.24
C GLU A 137 -7.12 2.11 21.53
N MET A 138 -7.20 0.82 21.19
CA MET A 138 -8.39 0.01 21.48
C MET A 138 -8.25 -0.67 22.85
N PHE A 139 -9.36 -1.02 23.50
CA PHE A 139 -9.34 -1.84 24.72
C PHE A 139 -8.79 -3.25 24.44
N ASP A 140 -8.31 -3.94 25.47
CA ASP A 140 -7.89 -5.34 25.37
C ASP A 140 -9.05 -6.23 24.86
N ARG A 141 -8.74 -7.24 24.05
CA ARG A 141 -9.74 -8.04 23.32
C ARG A 141 -10.78 -8.69 24.24
N ASP A 142 -10.37 -9.20 25.39
CA ASP A 142 -11.25 -9.80 26.38
C ASP A 142 -12.22 -8.79 27.01
N LEU A 143 -11.81 -7.52 27.13
CA LEU A 143 -12.67 -6.42 27.58
C LEU A 143 -13.65 -5.99 26.47
N GLN A 144 -13.24 -6.04 25.20
CA GLN A 144 -14.14 -5.83 24.06
C GLN A 144 -15.27 -6.87 24.02
N ASP A 145 -14.93 -8.14 24.27
CA ASP A 145 -15.91 -9.24 24.29
C ASP A 145 -16.96 -9.04 25.39
N ILE A 146 -16.57 -8.48 26.55
CA ILE A 146 -17.51 -8.10 27.62
C ILE A 146 -18.47 -7.01 27.13
N ILE A 147 -17.95 -5.95 26.51
CA ILE A 147 -18.77 -4.83 26.02
C ILE A 147 -19.75 -5.32 24.94
N LEU A 148 -19.29 -6.16 24.00
CA LEU A 148 -20.14 -6.75 22.95
C LEU A 148 -21.24 -7.62 23.53
N LYS A 149 -20.90 -8.48 24.50
CA LYS A 149 -21.86 -9.38 25.15
C LYS A 149 -22.93 -8.60 25.91
N GLU A 150 -22.56 -7.55 26.64
CA GLU A 150 -23.51 -6.73 27.40
C GLU A 150 -24.34 -5.79 26.51
N ASN A 151 -23.90 -5.50 25.29
CA ASN A 151 -24.63 -4.70 24.29
C ASN A 151 -25.20 -5.54 23.14
N GLN A 152 -25.37 -6.85 23.33
CA GLN A 152 -25.74 -7.78 22.24
C GLN A 152 -27.01 -7.33 21.49
N GLU A 153 -28.08 -6.97 22.23
CA GLU A 153 -29.34 -6.50 21.64
C GLU A 153 -29.16 -5.23 20.79
N PHE A 154 -28.29 -4.31 21.23
CA PHE A 154 -27.99 -3.09 20.48
C PHE A 154 -27.28 -3.38 19.17
N PHE A 155 -26.27 -4.26 19.18
CA PHE A 155 -25.53 -4.61 17.98
C PHE A 155 -26.36 -5.46 17.01
N GLU A 156 -27.20 -6.36 17.51
CA GLU A 156 -28.13 -7.12 16.68
C GLU A 156 -29.13 -6.17 15.99
N TRP A 157 -29.70 -5.21 16.72
CA TRP A 157 -30.54 -4.17 16.13
C TRP A 157 -29.76 -3.31 15.13
N ALA A 158 -28.55 -2.85 15.46
CA ALA A 158 -27.75 -1.99 14.57
C ALA A 158 -27.41 -2.69 13.24
N ARG A 159 -27.15 -4.00 13.26
CA ARG A 159 -26.93 -4.81 12.06
C ARG A 159 -28.18 -5.00 11.21
N GLN A 160 -29.36 -5.03 11.85
CA GLN A 160 -30.66 -5.16 11.17
C GLN A 160 -31.17 -3.85 10.57
N GLN A 161 -30.66 -2.70 11.03
CA GLN A 161 -31.08 -1.36 10.60
C GLN A 161 -30.40 -0.90 9.30
N THR A 162 -30.15 -1.83 8.39
CA THR A 162 -29.62 -1.52 7.06
C THR A 162 -30.71 -0.85 6.22
N GLU A 163 -30.67 0.49 6.13
CA GLU A 163 -30.49 1.02 4.78
C GLU A 163 -29.19 0.37 4.33
N GLU A 164 -29.23 -0.55 3.37
CA GLU A 164 -28.03 -0.87 2.61
C GLU A 164 -27.46 0.50 2.24
N PRO A 165 -26.29 0.92 2.78
CA PRO A 165 -25.53 1.83 1.97
C PRO A 165 -25.41 1.04 0.68
N GLU A 166 -25.84 1.60 -0.44
CA GLU A 166 -25.05 1.36 -1.63
C GLU A 166 -23.63 1.64 -1.14
N GLU A 167 -22.84 0.58 -0.88
CA GLU A 167 -21.41 0.67 -1.04
C GLU A 167 -21.28 1.09 -2.48
N LYS A 168 -21.38 2.41 -2.72
CA LYS A 168 -20.88 2.99 -3.93
C LYS A 168 -19.47 2.44 -3.95
N PRO A 169 -19.14 1.58 -4.92
CA PRO A 169 -17.88 0.87 -4.92
C PRO A 169 -16.81 1.90 -4.62
N ILE A 170 -15.92 1.60 -3.66
CA ILE A 170 -14.86 2.54 -3.25
C ILE A 170 -14.15 2.93 -4.53
N LYS A 171 -14.42 4.15 -5.00
CA LYS A 171 -13.99 4.58 -6.31
C LYS A 171 -12.52 4.91 -6.19
N LEU A 172 -11.68 4.03 -6.75
CA LEU A 172 -10.23 4.14 -6.61
C LEU A 172 -9.64 5.16 -7.60
N SER A 173 -10.34 5.44 -8.71
CA SER A 173 -9.96 6.45 -9.70
C SER A 173 -11.17 6.96 -10.48
N GLU A 174 -11.07 8.18 -11.04
CA GLU A 174 -12.05 8.71 -12.00
C GLU A 174 -12.21 7.83 -13.26
N TYR A 175 -11.19 7.05 -13.59
CA TYR A 175 -11.17 6.18 -14.77
C TYR A 175 -11.94 4.86 -14.62
N GLU A 176 -12.56 4.61 -13.47
CA GLU A 176 -13.56 3.55 -13.33
C GLU A 176 -14.90 3.94 -13.95
N ASP A 177 -15.15 5.24 -14.15
CA ASP A 177 -16.38 5.74 -14.76
C ASP A 177 -16.45 5.49 -16.28
N ALA A 178 -17.66 5.62 -16.81
CA ALA A 178 -17.94 5.65 -18.24
C ALA A 178 -17.25 6.82 -18.95
N LEU A 179 -16.56 6.53 -20.05
CA LEU A 179 -16.14 7.55 -21.03
C LEU A 179 -17.28 7.77 -22.01
N LYS A 180 -18.11 8.80 -21.74
CA LYS A 180 -19.35 9.06 -22.49
C LYS A 180 -19.13 9.38 -23.96
N GLU A 181 -17.96 9.94 -24.28
CA GLU A 181 -17.58 10.33 -25.64
C GLU A 181 -17.06 9.14 -26.46
N ALA A 182 -16.69 8.04 -25.81
CA ALA A 182 -16.19 6.83 -26.46
C ALA A 182 -17.27 5.76 -26.56
N LYS A 183 -17.14 4.88 -27.55
CA LYS A 183 -18.04 3.74 -27.73
C LYS A 183 -17.29 2.42 -27.71
N ILE A 184 -17.99 1.31 -27.49
CA ILE A 184 -17.39 -0.03 -27.53
C ILE A 184 -16.75 -0.32 -28.89
N GLU A 185 -17.25 0.26 -29.99
CA GLU A 185 -16.65 0.12 -31.32
C GLU A 185 -15.25 0.76 -31.42
N ASP A 186 -14.89 1.63 -30.49
CA ASP A 186 -13.54 2.21 -30.39
C ASP A 186 -12.54 1.25 -29.74
N PHE A 187 -12.97 0.09 -29.24
CA PHE A 187 -12.06 -0.98 -28.87
C PHE A 187 -11.35 -1.59 -30.09
N SER A 188 -10.09 -1.94 -29.86
CA SER A 188 -9.25 -2.67 -30.78
C SER A 188 -9.61 -4.14 -30.75
N GLU A 189 -10.11 -4.64 -31.88
CA GLU A 189 -10.42 -6.05 -32.06
C GLU A 189 -9.20 -6.95 -31.80
N ALA A 190 -8.00 -6.50 -32.19
CA ALA A 190 -6.76 -7.22 -31.93
C ALA A 190 -6.44 -7.34 -30.43
N ALA A 191 -6.72 -6.29 -29.66
CA ALA A 191 -6.54 -6.28 -28.21
C ALA A 191 -7.55 -7.20 -27.51
N LEU A 192 -8.83 -7.15 -27.90
CA LEU A 192 -9.88 -8.01 -27.37
C LEU A 192 -9.63 -9.48 -27.71
N LYS A 193 -9.22 -9.80 -28.95
CA LYS A 193 -8.84 -11.16 -29.36
C LYS A 193 -7.66 -11.66 -28.54
N ARG A 194 -6.63 -10.83 -28.31
CA ARG A 194 -5.48 -11.19 -27.47
C ARG A 194 -5.93 -11.51 -26.04
N TYR A 195 -6.76 -10.66 -25.44
CA TYR A 195 -7.29 -10.89 -24.10
C TYR A 195 -8.08 -12.20 -24.04
N ARG A 196 -9.02 -12.40 -24.95
CA ARG A 196 -9.81 -13.63 -25.07
C ARG A 196 -8.92 -14.88 -25.13
N THR A 197 -7.93 -14.90 -26.02
CA THR A 197 -7.02 -16.04 -26.19
C THR A 197 -6.17 -16.28 -24.94
N LYS A 198 -5.59 -15.24 -24.35
CA LYS A 198 -4.71 -15.37 -23.18
C LYS A 198 -5.47 -15.74 -21.91
N ALA A 199 -6.66 -15.17 -21.72
CA ALA A 199 -7.55 -15.46 -20.60
C ALA A 199 -8.42 -16.71 -20.79
N LYS A 200 -8.29 -17.42 -21.92
CA LYS A 200 -9.06 -18.62 -22.27
C LYS A 200 -10.59 -18.40 -22.18
N ILE A 201 -11.04 -17.21 -22.59
CA ILE A 201 -12.46 -16.85 -22.58
C ILE A 201 -13.16 -17.53 -23.77
N LYS A 202 -14.23 -18.27 -23.49
CA LYS A 202 -14.96 -19.05 -24.51
C LYS A 202 -15.75 -18.17 -25.49
N PRO A 203 -16.62 -17.22 -25.03
CA PRO A 203 -17.38 -16.34 -25.91
C PRO A 203 -16.53 -15.64 -26.97
N GLU A 204 -17.07 -15.47 -28.17
CA GLU A 204 -16.42 -14.73 -29.25
C GLU A 204 -16.46 -13.22 -28.99
N VAL A 205 -15.48 -12.47 -29.50
CA VAL A 205 -15.32 -11.03 -29.21
C VAL A 205 -16.57 -10.21 -29.60
N SER A 206 -17.27 -10.59 -30.66
CA SER A 206 -18.49 -9.92 -31.12
C SER A 206 -19.78 -10.40 -30.44
N SER A 207 -19.70 -11.36 -29.52
CA SER A 207 -20.89 -11.98 -28.92
C SER A 207 -21.45 -11.14 -27.76
N ALA A 208 -22.77 -11.22 -27.54
CA ALA A 208 -23.43 -10.53 -26.44
C ALA A 208 -22.92 -11.02 -25.07
N GLU A 209 -22.56 -12.31 -24.97
CA GLU A 209 -21.97 -12.90 -23.76
C GLU A 209 -20.59 -12.33 -23.46
N PHE A 210 -19.78 -12.05 -24.48
CA PHE A 210 -18.48 -11.41 -24.30
C PHE A 210 -18.64 -9.96 -23.81
N ASN A 211 -19.55 -9.19 -24.41
CA ASN A 211 -19.86 -7.84 -23.95
C ASN A 211 -20.40 -7.82 -22.52
N ARG A 212 -21.28 -8.77 -22.16
CA ARG A 212 -21.75 -8.95 -20.78
C ARG A 212 -20.60 -9.24 -19.82
N LEU A 213 -19.63 -10.06 -20.23
CA LEU A 213 -18.45 -10.35 -19.43
C LEU A 213 -17.58 -9.10 -19.21
N LEU A 214 -17.35 -8.28 -20.25
CA LEU A 214 -16.62 -7.03 -20.10
C LEU A 214 -17.33 -6.05 -19.14
N LYS A 215 -18.66 -5.99 -19.20
CA LYS A 215 -19.48 -5.21 -18.26
C LYS A 215 -19.31 -5.69 -16.82
N LEU A 216 -19.40 -7.01 -16.57
CA LEU A 216 -19.19 -7.60 -15.24
C LEU A 216 -17.77 -7.37 -14.69
N GLN A 217 -16.79 -7.13 -15.56
CA GLN A 217 -15.42 -6.83 -15.19
C GLN A 217 -15.15 -5.34 -14.96
N GLY A 218 -16.17 -4.47 -15.11
CA GLY A 218 -16.00 -3.01 -15.00
C GLY A 218 -15.25 -2.38 -16.18
N LEU A 219 -15.17 -3.07 -17.33
CA LEU A 219 -14.50 -2.57 -18.54
C LEU A 219 -15.47 -1.84 -19.49
N VAL A 220 -16.76 -2.10 -19.31
CA VAL A 220 -17.86 -1.46 -20.04
C VAL A 220 -18.82 -0.90 -19.00
N ALA A 221 -19.32 0.31 -19.24
CA ALA A 221 -20.22 1.01 -18.36
C ALA A 221 -21.59 0.32 -18.26
N GLU A 222 -22.42 0.79 -17.33
CA GLU A 222 -23.75 0.22 -17.09
C GLU A 222 -24.69 0.36 -18.30
N ASP A 223 -24.53 1.41 -19.10
CA ASP A 223 -25.27 1.63 -20.34
C ASP A 223 -24.98 0.57 -21.43
N ALA A 224 -23.98 -0.29 -21.21
CA ALA A 224 -23.51 -1.33 -22.11
C ALA A 224 -23.13 -0.82 -23.52
N GLN A 225 -22.86 0.48 -23.66
CA GLN A 225 -22.51 1.15 -24.93
C GLN A 225 -21.18 1.91 -24.81
N SER A 226 -20.89 2.42 -23.62
CA SER A 226 -19.69 3.20 -23.35
C SER A 226 -18.64 2.34 -22.66
N PRO A 227 -17.36 2.45 -23.03
CA PRO A 227 -16.29 1.82 -22.27
C PRO A 227 -16.10 2.56 -20.94
N SER A 228 -15.63 1.86 -19.91
CA SER A 228 -15.04 2.58 -18.77
C SER A 228 -13.70 3.19 -19.18
N GLY A 229 -13.18 4.13 -18.40
CA GLY A 229 -11.83 4.66 -18.58
C GLY A 229 -10.80 3.54 -18.69
N PHE A 230 -10.77 2.63 -17.72
CA PHE A 230 -9.86 1.49 -17.74
C PHE A 230 -10.14 0.48 -18.86
N GLY A 231 -11.40 0.30 -19.26
CA GLY A 231 -11.73 -0.46 -20.46
C GLY A 231 -11.09 0.14 -21.72
N TYR A 232 -11.19 1.45 -21.88
CA TYR A 232 -10.58 2.17 -22.99
C TYR A 232 -9.05 2.21 -22.91
N LEU A 233 -8.47 2.27 -21.72
CA LEU A 233 -7.02 2.15 -21.52
C LEU A 233 -6.51 0.78 -22.00
N LEU A 234 -7.21 -0.29 -21.61
CA LEU A 234 -6.82 -1.67 -21.92
C LEU A 234 -7.02 -2.00 -23.40
N PHE A 235 -8.14 -1.58 -23.98
CA PHE A 235 -8.62 -2.08 -25.27
C PHE A 235 -8.84 -1.00 -26.33
N GLY A 236 -8.91 0.29 -25.98
CA GLY A 236 -9.15 1.38 -26.93
C GLY A 236 -8.11 1.43 -28.04
N LYS A 237 -8.54 1.74 -29.27
CA LYS A 237 -7.66 1.90 -30.44
C LYS A 237 -6.60 2.99 -30.22
N ASP A 238 -6.98 4.08 -29.56
CA ASP A 238 -6.08 5.17 -29.17
C ASP A 238 -6.39 5.65 -27.73
N PRO A 239 -5.86 4.94 -26.71
CA PRO A 239 -6.08 5.29 -25.30
C PRO A 239 -5.71 6.74 -24.94
N ARG A 240 -4.82 7.37 -25.71
CA ARG A 240 -4.33 8.72 -25.41
C ARG A 240 -5.35 9.83 -25.67
N LEU A 241 -6.38 9.57 -26.46
CA LEU A 241 -7.47 10.52 -26.66
C LEU A 241 -8.24 10.77 -25.37
N ALA A 242 -8.44 9.74 -24.54
CA ALA A 242 -9.10 9.84 -23.25
C ALA A 242 -8.12 10.07 -22.09
N MET A 243 -6.91 9.51 -22.19
CA MET A 243 -5.87 9.58 -21.17
C MET A 243 -4.53 9.96 -21.78
N PRO A 244 -4.17 11.26 -21.90
CA PRO A 244 -2.91 11.70 -22.49
C PRO A 244 -1.65 11.05 -21.89
N GLN A 245 -1.75 10.63 -20.62
CA GLN A 245 -0.75 9.93 -19.83
C GLN A 245 -0.68 8.41 -20.05
N ALA A 246 -1.55 7.85 -20.89
CA ALA A 246 -1.54 6.44 -21.23
C ALA A 246 -0.30 6.07 -22.05
N GLY A 247 0.23 4.89 -21.78
CA GLY A 247 1.32 4.27 -22.53
C GLY A 247 2.64 4.18 -21.77
N LEU A 248 3.67 3.77 -22.51
CA LEU A 248 5.03 3.55 -22.01
C LEU A 248 6.04 4.28 -22.92
N LEU A 249 6.86 5.13 -22.33
CA LEU A 249 8.01 5.73 -23.00
C LEU A 249 9.23 4.86 -22.79
N VAL A 250 9.90 4.46 -23.87
CA VAL A 250 11.09 3.62 -23.79
C VAL A 250 12.28 4.33 -24.39
N ARG A 251 13.39 4.33 -23.67
CA ARG A 251 14.70 4.83 -24.11
C ARG A 251 15.73 3.73 -23.92
N ALA A 252 16.40 3.33 -24.99
CA ALA A 252 17.51 2.38 -24.94
C ALA A 252 18.80 3.10 -25.31
N GLU A 253 19.80 3.02 -24.45
CA GLU A 253 21.12 3.62 -24.60
C GLU A 253 22.15 2.54 -24.87
N PHE A 254 22.97 2.77 -25.89
CA PHE A 254 23.98 1.83 -26.33
C PHE A 254 25.37 2.27 -25.86
N PRO A 255 26.32 1.33 -25.66
CA PRO A 255 27.68 1.67 -25.23
C PRO A 255 28.43 2.65 -26.15
N ASN A 256 28.00 2.77 -27.41
CA ASN A 256 28.56 3.71 -28.38
C ASN A 256 28.00 5.15 -28.26
N GLY A 257 27.22 5.43 -27.21
CA GLY A 257 26.60 6.74 -26.96
C GLY A 257 25.36 7.03 -27.80
N LYS A 258 24.92 6.11 -28.67
CA LYS A 258 23.64 6.25 -29.39
C LYS A 258 22.48 5.91 -28.45
N ALA A 259 21.32 6.52 -28.70
CA ALA A 259 20.09 6.19 -28.01
C ALA A 259 18.93 6.04 -29.00
N GLU A 260 18.12 5.00 -28.81
CA GLU A 260 16.84 4.83 -29.48
C GLU A 260 15.69 5.13 -28.51
N ARG A 261 14.61 5.72 -29.04
CA ARG A 261 13.42 6.06 -28.27
C ARG A 261 12.19 5.56 -28.99
N LYS A 262 11.25 4.98 -28.24
CA LYS A 262 9.94 4.56 -28.75
C LYS A 262 8.85 4.82 -27.73
N GLU A 263 7.73 5.33 -28.21
CA GLU A 263 6.51 5.47 -27.43
C GLU A 263 5.53 4.35 -27.79
N PHE A 264 5.03 3.66 -26.76
CA PHE A 264 3.99 2.65 -26.88
C PHE A 264 2.67 3.24 -26.37
N SER A 265 1.87 3.77 -27.29
CA SER A 265 0.59 4.43 -27.03
C SER A 265 -0.63 3.61 -27.44
N MET A 266 -0.44 2.33 -27.75
CA MET A 266 -1.46 1.40 -28.22
C MET A 266 -2.23 0.77 -27.04
N PRO A 267 -3.30 -0.04 -27.27
CA PRO A 267 -4.03 -0.68 -26.18
C PRO A 267 -3.09 -1.37 -25.20
N MET A 268 -3.27 -1.10 -23.90
CA MET A 268 -2.31 -1.45 -22.85
C MET A 268 -1.96 -2.94 -22.82
N VAL A 269 -2.92 -3.82 -23.14
CA VAL A 269 -2.73 -5.29 -23.18
C VAL A 269 -1.77 -5.77 -24.29
N LEU A 270 -1.49 -4.92 -25.28
CA LEU A 270 -0.56 -5.19 -26.37
C LEU A 270 0.87 -4.77 -26.03
N ILE A 271 1.04 -3.77 -25.14
CA ILE A 271 2.34 -3.15 -24.85
C ILE A 271 3.43 -4.17 -24.49
N PRO A 272 3.22 -5.16 -23.58
CA PRO A 272 4.31 -6.07 -23.21
C PRO A 272 4.85 -6.89 -24.38
N GLY A 273 3.98 -7.34 -25.28
CA GLY A 273 4.39 -8.14 -26.43
C GLY A 273 5.10 -7.30 -27.50
N GLU A 274 4.62 -6.08 -27.74
CA GLU A 274 5.26 -5.17 -28.69
C GLU A 274 6.58 -4.59 -28.16
N LEU A 275 6.68 -4.39 -26.85
CA LEU A 275 7.92 -4.04 -26.17
C LEU A 275 8.96 -5.13 -26.36
N GLU A 276 8.61 -6.37 -26.06
CA GLU A 276 9.52 -7.52 -26.20
C GLU A 276 10.02 -7.66 -27.65
N LYS A 277 9.13 -7.57 -28.64
CA LYS A 277 9.52 -7.58 -30.07
C LYS A 277 10.47 -6.44 -30.42
N TRP A 278 10.19 -5.23 -29.92
CA TRP A 278 11.03 -4.08 -30.21
C TRP A 278 12.40 -4.18 -29.55
N LEU A 279 12.46 -4.54 -28.27
CA LEU A 279 13.71 -4.79 -27.54
C LEU A 279 14.54 -5.89 -28.21
N ASN A 280 13.91 -7.00 -28.65
CA ASN A 280 14.59 -8.05 -29.41
C ASN A 280 15.14 -7.57 -30.76
N LYS A 281 14.56 -6.52 -31.36
CA LYS A 281 15.03 -5.93 -32.61
C LYS A 281 16.20 -4.96 -32.38
N ILE A 282 16.19 -4.21 -31.29
CA ILE A 282 17.15 -3.13 -31.04
C ILE A 282 18.33 -3.54 -30.15
N LEU A 283 18.16 -4.56 -29.30
CA LEU A 283 19.19 -5.15 -28.45
C LEU A 283 19.84 -6.47 -28.97
N PRO A 284 19.63 -6.97 -30.21
CA PRO A 284 20.29 -8.19 -30.65
C PRO A 284 21.77 -7.90 -30.92
N ASN A 285 22.63 -8.48 -30.07
CA ASN A 285 24.09 -8.56 -30.20
C ASN A 285 24.91 -7.27 -30.05
N THR A 286 24.68 -6.49 -28.99
CA THR A 286 25.57 -5.38 -28.59
C THR A 286 26.52 -5.72 -27.44
N LEU A 287 26.79 -6.99 -27.16
CA LEU A 287 27.89 -7.39 -26.28
C LEU A 287 28.87 -8.26 -27.06
N ASP A 288 30.02 -7.63 -27.30
CA ASP A 288 31.30 -8.18 -27.70
C ASP A 288 31.48 -8.68 -29.16
N ARG A 289 32.21 -7.88 -29.96
CA ARG A 289 32.81 -8.28 -31.24
C ARG A 289 34.31 -8.60 -31.09
N SER A 290 34.85 -8.62 -29.87
CA SER A 290 36.29 -8.85 -29.64
C SER A 290 36.67 -10.32 -29.53
N GLN A 291 35.71 -11.24 -29.46
CA GLN A 291 35.95 -12.69 -29.47
C GLN A 291 35.35 -13.37 -30.71
N MET A 292 36.14 -14.25 -31.33
CA MET A 292 35.74 -15.05 -32.51
C MET A 292 34.67 -16.10 -32.18
N GLU A 293 34.42 -16.39 -30.90
CA GLU A 293 33.38 -17.31 -30.48
C GLU A 293 32.09 -16.57 -30.16
N ARG A 294 31.08 -16.86 -30.97
CA ARG A 294 29.71 -16.36 -30.81
C ARG A 294 29.09 -17.02 -29.58
N THR A 295 29.16 -16.38 -28.42
CA THR A 295 28.36 -16.78 -27.25
C THR A 295 26.94 -16.23 -27.44
N GLU A 296 26.00 -17.08 -27.81
CA GLU A 296 24.60 -16.72 -28.15
C GLU A 296 23.73 -16.26 -26.95
N LYS A 297 24.30 -15.73 -25.87
CA LYS A 297 23.49 -15.29 -24.73
C LYS A 297 23.14 -13.81 -24.82
N THR A 298 21.94 -13.55 -25.32
CA THR A 298 21.28 -12.25 -25.16
C THR A 298 20.79 -12.15 -23.70
N ASP A 299 21.67 -11.72 -22.79
CA ASP A 299 21.47 -11.66 -21.32
C ASP A 299 20.53 -10.52 -20.86
N LEU A 300 19.37 -10.35 -21.50
CA LEU A 300 18.30 -9.50 -20.97
C LEU A 300 17.25 -10.39 -20.31
N PRO A 301 16.94 -10.20 -19.01
CA PRO A 301 15.94 -11.00 -18.32
C PRO A 301 14.53 -10.54 -18.76
N PHE A 302 14.11 -10.87 -19.99
CA PHE A 302 12.85 -10.43 -20.59
C PHE A 302 11.64 -10.75 -19.71
N VAL A 303 11.66 -11.88 -19.01
CA VAL A 303 10.62 -12.24 -18.04
C VAL A 303 10.51 -11.18 -16.94
N MET A 304 11.65 -10.75 -16.39
CA MET A 304 11.72 -9.74 -15.34
C MET A 304 11.35 -8.35 -15.85
N ILE A 305 11.80 -7.98 -17.05
CA ILE A 305 11.44 -6.68 -17.68
C ILE A 305 9.93 -6.64 -17.93
N ARG A 306 9.36 -7.73 -18.47
CA ARG A 306 7.93 -7.85 -18.74
C ARG A 306 7.13 -7.70 -17.45
N GLU A 307 7.53 -8.40 -16.39
CA GLU A 307 6.90 -8.31 -15.07
C GLU A 307 7.00 -6.90 -14.49
N ALA A 308 8.19 -6.30 -14.51
CA ALA A 308 8.43 -4.94 -14.02
C ALA A 308 7.57 -3.90 -14.75
N VAL A 309 7.49 -4.00 -16.09
CA VAL A 309 6.69 -3.09 -16.91
C VAL A 309 5.20 -3.29 -16.66
N VAL A 310 4.72 -4.53 -16.59
CA VAL A 310 3.31 -4.82 -16.30
C VAL A 310 2.94 -4.31 -14.90
N ASN A 311 3.77 -4.53 -13.89
CA ASN A 311 3.55 -3.99 -12.54
C ASN A 311 3.53 -2.46 -12.53
N ALA A 312 4.48 -1.82 -13.23
CA ALA A 312 4.50 -0.37 -13.33
C ALA A 312 3.22 0.17 -13.98
N LEU A 313 2.78 -0.46 -15.07
CA LEU A 313 1.57 -0.10 -15.81
C LEU A 313 0.28 -0.32 -14.99
N ILE A 314 0.17 -1.43 -14.27
CA ILE A 314 -1.00 -1.75 -13.41
C ILE A 314 -1.08 -0.85 -12.20
N HIS A 315 0.03 -0.58 -11.52
CA HIS A 315 0.04 0.14 -10.24
C HIS A 315 0.25 1.65 -10.39
N ARG A 316 0.41 2.14 -11.62
CA ARG A 316 0.51 3.56 -11.96
C ARG A 316 -0.66 4.35 -11.38
N ASP A 317 -0.37 5.53 -10.84
CA ASP A 317 -1.39 6.51 -10.51
C ASP A 317 -1.87 7.21 -11.78
N TYR A 318 -3.08 6.85 -12.23
CA TYR A 318 -3.63 7.39 -13.47
C TYR A 318 -4.10 8.84 -13.37
N ASP A 319 -4.30 9.35 -12.16
CA ASP A 319 -4.75 10.72 -11.94
C ASP A 319 -3.60 11.73 -12.16
N ILE A 320 -2.35 11.27 -12.17
CA ILE A 320 -1.17 12.05 -12.58
C ILE A 320 -1.11 12.15 -14.11
N LYS A 321 -1.71 13.20 -14.69
CA LYS A 321 -1.86 13.36 -16.16
C LYS A 321 -0.59 13.81 -16.90
N GLY A 322 0.39 14.38 -16.19
CA GLY A 322 1.58 15.00 -16.80
C GLY A 322 2.75 14.04 -17.09
N GLN A 323 2.67 12.78 -16.66
CA GLN A 323 3.81 11.85 -16.70
C GLN A 323 3.39 10.46 -17.16
N LYS A 324 4.21 9.81 -18.00
CA LYS A 324 3.99 8.43 -18.46
C LYS A 324 4.89 7.47 -17.69
N CYS A 325 4.54 6.18 -17.70
CA CYS A 325 5.52 5.16 -17.35
C CYS A 325 6.73 5.28 -18.28
N GLN A 326 7.93 5.09 -17.74
CA GLN A 326 9.16 5.13 -18.50
C GLN A 326 9.98 3.86 -18.27
N LEU A 327 10.58 3.34 -19.33
CA LEU A 327 11.57 2.28 -19.28
C LEU A 327 12.86 2.81 -19.89
N VAL A 328 13.93 2.81 -19.12
CA VAL A 328 15.26 3.19 -19.56
C VAL A 328 16.15 1.95 -19.52
N VAL A 329 16.75 1.60 -20.65
CA VAL A 329 17.68 0.48 -20.77
C VAL A 329 19.07 1.03 -21.06
N THR A 330 20.05 0.74 -20.22
CA THR A 330 21.45 1.11 -20.41
C THR A 330 22.35 -0.13 -20.43
N SER A 331 23.67 0.08 -20.59
CA SER A 331 24.69 -0.98 -20.40
C SER A 331 24.66 -1.60 -19.02
N ASP A 332 24.27 -0.82 -18.00
CA ASP A 332 24.49 -1.14 -16.59
C ASP A 332 23.21 -1.50 -15.84
N ALA A 333 22.08 -0.91 -16.26
CA ALA A 333 20.81 -1.10 -15.58
C ALA A 333 19.61 -0.97 -16.51
N ILE A 334 18.48 -1.49 -16.03
CA ILE A 334 17.17 -1.33 -16.62
C ILE A 334 16.30 -0.68 -15.55
N THR A 335 15.83 0.53 -15.81
CA THR A 335 15.08 1.34 -14.86
C THR A 335 13.65 1.52 -15.35
N ILE A 336 12.68 1.22 -14.49
CA ILE A 336 11.26 1.40 -14.74
C ILE A 336 10.74 2.47 -13.78
N LYS A 337 10.25 3.57 -14.33
CA LYS A 337 9.66 4.68 -13.57
C LYS A 337 8.15 4.67 -13.74
N SER A 338 7.42 4.58 -12.64
CA SER A 338 5.95 4.66 -12.63
C SER A 338 5.48 5.86 -11.79
N PRO A 339 4.67 6.77 -12.34
CA PRO A 339 4.08 7.85 -11.58
C PRO A 339 3.19 7.34 -10.44
N GLY A 340 3.33 7.96 -9.27
CA GLY A 340 2.58 7.66 -8.07
C GLY A 340 3.41 6.99 -6.99
N ASP A 341 3.05 7.28 -5.73
CA ASP A 341 3.60 6.62 -4.56
C ASP A 341 2.99 5.21 -4.37
N PRO A 342 3.68 4.32 -3.63
CA PRO A 342 3.08 3.08 -3.15
C PRO A 342 1.73 3.35 -2.47
N ILE A 343 0.74 2.49 -2.73
CA ILE A 343 -0.60 2.67 -2.18
C ILE A 343 -0.59 2.47 -0.66
N PRO A 344 -1.07 3.42 0.15
CA PRO A 344 -1.14 3.24 1.60
C PRO A 344 -1.94 1.96 1.99
N PRO A 345 -1.51 1.19 3.00
CA PRO A 345 -0.42 1.46 3.94
C PRO A 345 0.97 0.93 3.49
N ILE A 346 1.16 0.57 2.22
CA ILE A 346 2.44 0.05 1.74
C ILE A 346 3.52 1.12 1.86
N THR A 347 4.61 0.79 2.57
CA THR A 347 5.75 1.70 2.75
C THR A 347 6.87 1.41 1.76
N MET A 348 7.74 2.41 1.52
CA MET A 348 8.96 2.20 0.73
C MET A 348 9.89 1.15 1.34
N GLU A 349 9.93 1.01 2.67
CA GLU A 349 10.70 -0.03 3.35
C GLU A 349 10.18 -1.43 3.03
N GLN A 350 8.86 -1.60 2.99
CA GLN A 350 8.24 -2.87 2.58
C GLN A 350 8.51 -3.20 1.11
N MET A 351 8.56 -2.20 0.24
CA MET A 351 8.94 -2.38 -1.17
C MET A 351 10.41 -2.81 -1.31
N ARG A 352 11.33 -2.12 -0.64
CA ARG A 352 12.77 -2.41 -0.67
C ARG A 352 13.11 -3.79 -0.10
N SER A 353 12.38 -4.22 0.93
CA SER A 353 12.55 -5.53 1.56
C SER A 353 11.78 -6.66 0.86
N PHE A 354 11.06 -6.36 -0.23
CA PHE A 354 10.22 -7.32 -0.98
C PHE A 354 9.16 -8.00 -0.09
N LYS A 355 8.66 -7.29 0.93
CA LYS A 355 7.65 -7.78 1.90
C LYS A 355 6.33 -7.03 1.84
N ALA A 356 6.12 -6.20 0.81
CA ALA A 356 4.87 -5.46 0.66
C ALA A 356 3.69 -6.42 0.45
N PRO A 357 2.56 -6.21 1.14
CA PRO A 357 1.36 -7.02 0.94
C PRO A 357 0.77 -6.80 -0.45
N MET A 358 0.01 -7.78 -0.93
CA MET A 358 -0.68 -7.67 -2.20
C MET A 358 -1.81 -6.62 -2.12
N LYS A 359 -1.57 -5.45 -2.71
CA LYS A 359 -2.59 -4.41 -2.88
C LYS A 359 -2.39 -3.70 -4.21
N SER A 360 -3.42 -3.73 -5.05
CA SER A 360 -3.42 -3.01 -6.33
C SER A 360 -4.12 -1.66 -6.21
N ARG A 361 -3.52 -0.64 -6.83
CA ARG A 361 -4.16 0.67 -7.02
C ARG A 361 -5.28 0.60 -8.04
N ASN A 362 -5.11 -0.22 -9.07
CA ASN A 362 -6.08 -0.40 -10.15
C ASN A 362 -6.46 -1.89 -10.24
N PRO A 363 -7.41 -2.38 -9.41
CA PRO A 363 -7.80 -3.80 -9.36
C PRO A 363 -8.34 -4.33 -10.69
N VAL A 364 -9.08 -3.50 -11.45
CA VAL A 364 -9.60 -3.88 -12.78
C VAL A 364 -8.47 -4.18 -13.76
N LEU A 365 -7.43 -3.34 -13.79
CA LEU A 365 -6.25 -3.55 -14.63
C LEU A 365 -5.51 -4.82 -14.20
N HIS A 366 -5.28 -4.96 -12.89
CA HIS A 366 -4.60 -6.13 -12.33
C HIS A 366 -5.31 -7.43 -12.68
N PHE A 367 -6.63 -7.49 -12.50
CA PHE A 367 -7.46 -8.65 -12.86
C PHE A 367 -7.32 -9.04 -14.33
N VAL A 368 -7.33 -8.08 -15.26
CA VAL A 368 -7.18 -8.36 -16.69
C VAL A 368 -5.79 -8.94 -17.00
N PHE A 369 -4.72 -8.33 -16.50
CA PHE A 369 -3.35 -8.83 -16.71
C PHE A 369 -3.10 -10.18 -16.04
N ALA A 370 -3.68 -10.40 -14.86
CA ALA A 370 -3.63 -11.67 -14.16
C ALA A 370 -4.31 -12.80 -14.95
N ARG A 371 -5.53 -12.55 -15.43
CA ARG A 371 -6.24 -13.49 -16.32
C ARG A 371 -5.44 -13.81 -17.58
N MET A 372 -4.65 -12.87 -18.09
CA MET A 372 -3.77 -13.09 -19.24
C MET A 372 -2.47 -13.85 -18.92
N GLY A 373 -2.19 -14.16 -17.66
CA GLY A 373 -0.93 -14.77 -17.21
C GLY A 373 0.27 -13.83 -17.33
N LEU A 374 0.03 -12.53 -17.19
CA LEU A 374 1.04 -11.47 -17.28
C LEU A 374 1.32 -10.78 -15.93
N ALA A 375 0.46 -10.99 -14.93
CA ALA A 375 0.62 -10.54 -13.55
C ALA A 375 0.19 -11.65 -12.59
N GLU A 376 0.64 -11.61 -11.34
CA GLU A 376 0.30 -12.61 -10.32
C GLU A 376 -0.80 -12.12 -9.37
N GLU A 377 -1.73 -13.00 -8.99
CA GLU A 377 -2.85 -12.72 -8.07
C GLU A 377 -2.60 -13.15 -6.62
N GLN A 378 -1.44 -13.72 -6.29
CA GLN A 378 -1.18 -14.31 -4.98
C GLN A 378 -0.12 -13.54 -4.17
N GLY A 379 0.28 -12.34 -4.62
CA GLY A 379 1.26 -11.51 -3.91
C GLY A 379 2.71 -11.98 -4.02
N TYR A 380 3.00 -12.94 -4.90
CA TYR A 380 4.35 -13.45 -5.13
C TYR A 380 5.18 -12.60 -6.10
N GLY A 381 4.63 -11.56 -6.75
CA GLY A 381 5.36 -10.82 -7.80
C GLY A 381 6.71 -10.21 -7.34
N LEU A 382 6.78 -9.72 -6.10
CA LEU A 382 8.04 -9.25 -5.53
C LEU A 382 9.02 -10.41 -5.28
N THR A 383 8.51 -11.58 -4.88
CA THR A 383 9.29 -12.81 -4.71
C THR A 383 9.77 -13.35 -6.07
N SER A 384 8.93 -13.33 -7.11
CA SER A 384 9.28 -13.71 -8.48
C SER A 384 10.44 -12.87 -9.00
N LEU A 385 10.40 -11.54 -8.85
CA LEU A 385 11.52 -10.67 -9.26
C LEU A 385 12.83 -11.05 -8.59
N LYS A 386 12.80 -11.38 -7.30
CA LYS A 386 13.95 -11.86 -6.55
C LYS A 386 14.46 -13.20 -7.10
N GLU A 387 13.58 -14.19 -7.23
CA GLU A 387 13.93 -15.53 -7.74
C GLU A 387 14.48 -15.47 -9.17
N GLN A 388 13.93 -14.60 -10.02
CA GLN A 388 14.45 -14.38 -11.37
C GLN A 388 15.83 -13.75 -11.34
N ALA A 389 16.11 -12.80 -10.43
CA ALA A 389 17.44 -12.21 -10.31
C ALA A 389 18.48 -13.26 -9.90
N GLU A 390 18.16 -14.06 -8.88
CA GLU A 390 19.00 -15.16 -8.41
C GLU A 390 19.25 -16.20 -9.52
N LYS A 391 18.20 -16.60 -10.24
CA LYS A 391 18.29 -17.57 -11.36
C LYS A 391 19.21 -17.08 -12.49
N HIS A 392 19.26 -15.78 -12.74
CA HIS A 392 20.10 -15.20 -13.79
C HIS A 392 21.47 -14.73 -13.26
N GLY A 393 21.77 -14.92 -11.96
CA GLY A 393 23.01 -14.42 -11.35
C GLY A 393 23.13 -12.90 -11.31
N LEU A 394 21.99 -12.19 -11.35
CA LEU A 394 21.92 -10.74 -11.34
C LEU A 394 21.81 -10.22 -9.89
N PRO A 395 22.24 -8.97 -9.63
CA PRO A 395 21.96 -8.33 -8.36
C PRO A 395 20.46 -8.23 -8.10
N LEU A 396 20.09 -8.12 -6.81
CA LEU A 396 18.71 -7.90 -6.45
C LEU A 396 18.22 -6.56 -7.02
N PRO A 397 16.99 -6.49 -7.56
CA PRO A 397 16.40 -5.22 -7.97
C PRO A 397 16.30 -4.25 -6.79
N ALA A 398 16.28 -2.95 -7.08
CA ALA A 398 16.18 -1.91 -6.07
C ALA A 398 14.97 -1.01 -6.32
N TYR A 399 14.24 -0.70 -5.25
CA TYR A 399 13.16 0.28 -5.26
C TYR A 399 13.62 1.62 -4.66
N SER A 400 13.48 2.69 -5.44
CA SER A 400 13.72 4.07 -5.02
C SER A 400 12.54 4.96 -5.36
N LYS A 401 12.59 6.21 -4.88
CA LYS A 401 11.62 7.24 -5.19
C LYS A 401 12.36 8.41 -5.84
N GLU A 402 11.83 8.90 -6.95
CA GLU A 402 12.32 10.08 -7.64
C GLU A 402 11.15 11.04 -7.87
N GLY A 403 11.13 12.16 -7.15
CA GLY A 403 9.99 13.08 -7.20
C GLY A 403 8.71 12.38 -6.72
N ASP A 404 7.68 12.37 -7.57
CA ASP A 404 6.38 11.72 -7.37
C ASP A 404 6.28 10.32 -8.01
N SER A 405 7.41 9.73 -8.39
CA SER A 405 7.45 8.46 -9.10
C SER A 405 8.17 7.38 -8.30
N LEU A 406 7.60 6.18 -8.31
CA LEU A 406 8.25 4.96 -7.88
C LEU A 406 9.19 4.46 -8.99
N VAL A 407 10.42 4.10 -8.62
CA VAL A 407 11.44 3.64 -9.54
C VAL A 407 11.91 2.25 -9.15
N LEU A 408 11.86 1.31 -10.10
CA LEU A 408 12.44 -0.03 -9.98
C LEU A 408 13.68 -0.11 -10.88
N THR A 409 14.82 -0.44 -10.29
CA THR A 409 16.08 -0.63 -11.00
C THR A 409 16.49 -2.09 -10.98
N ILE A 410 16.69 -2.68 -12.16
CA ILE A 410 17.24 -4.02 -12.36
C ILE A 410 18.68 -3.85 -12.85
N TYR A 411 19.64 -4.28 -12.04
CA TYR A 411 21.06 -4.15 -12.40
C TYR A 411 21.50 -5.30 -13.31
N ARG A 412 22.38 -4.99 -14.26
CA ARG A 412 22.90 -5.98 -15.21
C ARG A 412 24.16 -6.68 -14.70
N ASN A 413 24.82 -6.12 -13.69
CA ASN A 413 25.99 -6.70 -13.04
C ASN A 413 26.21 -6.09 -11.63
N ALA A 414 26.99 -6.76 -10.79
CA ALA A 414 27.24 -6.35 -9.39
C ALA A 414 27.99 -5.01 -9.28
N LYS A 415 28.85 -4.69 -10.25
CA LYS A 415 29.57 -3.42 -10.29
C LYS A 415 28.59 -2.25 -10.50
N ALA A 416 27.66 -2.37 -11.45
CA ALA A 416 26.61 -1.39 -11.69
C ALA A 416 25.72 -1.16 -10.44
N ALA A 417 25.41 -2.22 -9.70
CA ALA A 417 24.68 -2.11 -8.44
C ALA A 417 25.47 -1.44 -7.31
N THR A 418 26.80 -1.45 -7.40
CA THR A 418 27.68 -0.80 -6.43
C THR A 418 27.89 0.67 -6.78
N GLU A 419 28.04 0.97 -8.07
CA GLU A 419 28.18 2.33 -8.60
C GLU A 419 26.89 3.16 -8.49
N SER A 420 25.75 2.54 -8.22
CA SER A 420 24.48 3.24 -7.98
C SER A 420 24.27 3.71 -6.54
N LEU A 421 25.22 3.44 -5.63
CA LEU A 421 25.20 4.03 -4.28
C LEU A 421 25.35 5.56 -4.34
N ASP A 422 24.84 6.25 -3.32
CA ASP A 422 25.04 7.69 -3.16
C ASP A 422 26.53 8.03 -3.26
N HIS A 423 26.86 9.13 -3.95
CA HIS A 423 28.26 9.51 -4.22
C HIS A 423 29.11 9.60 -2.95
N ASP A 424 28.56 10.20 -1.88
CA ASP A 424 29.24 10.32 -0.59
C ASP A 424 29.56 8.96 0.04
N VAL A 425 28.66 7.99 -0.12
CA VAL A 425 28.84 6.60 0.35
C VAL A 425 29.86 5.89 -0.53
N LEU A 426 29.78 6.02 -1.85
CA LEU A 426 30.70 5.35 -2.77
C LEU A 426 32.14 5.84 -2.58
N ASP A 427 32.33 7.14 -2.36
CA ASP A 427 33.64 7.76 -2.13
C ASP A 427 34.23 7.41 -0.76
N SER A 428 33.38 7.07 0.23
CA SER A 428 33.85 6.58 1.53
C SER A 428 34.31 5.11 1.49
N LEU A 429 33.97 4.34 0.45
CA LEU A 429 34.37 2.94 0.32
C LEU A 429 35.72 2.78 -0.39
N ASN A 430 36.66 2.11 0.27
CA ASN A 430 37.94 1.73 -0.36
C ASN A 430 37.77 0.57 -1.37
N SER A 431 38.81 0.27 -2.15
CA SER A 431 38.75 -0.75 -3.22
C SER A 431 38.40 -2.17 -2.71
N SER A 432 38.76 -2.51 -1.47
CA SER A 432 38.43 -3.78 -0.86
C SER A 432 36.98 -3.82 -0.38
N GLU A 433 36.47 -2.71 0.15
CA GLU A 433 35.07 -2.55 0.54
C GLU A 433 34.13 -2.53 -0.65
N ARG A 434 34.53 -1.91 -1.78
CA ARG A 434 33.74 -1.95 -3.02
C ARG A 434 33.55 -3.37 -3.53
N LYS A 435 34.60 -4.19 -3.58
CA LYS A 435 34.49 -5.64 -3.88
C LYS A 435 33.61 -6.39 -2.89
N GLY A 436 33.69 -5.97 -1.63
CA GLY A 436 32.81 -6.45 -0.57
C GLY A 436 31.33 -6.15 -0.81
N TRP A 437 31.04 -4.95 -1.28
CA TRP A 437 29.67 -4.55 -1.61
C TRP A 437 29.17 -5.21 -2.90
N GLU A 438 30.03 -5.39 -3.90
CA GLU A 438 29.73 -6.18 -5.11
C GLU A 438 29.29 -7.61 -4.74
N PHE A 439 29.97 -8.25 -3.79
CA PHE A 439 29.55 -9.55 -3.24
C PHE A 439 28.15 -9.48 -2.60
N MET A 440 27.86 -8.40 -1.89
CA MET A 440 26.55 -8.18 -1.27
C MET A 440 25.44 -7.83 -2.28
N ALA A 441 25.77 -7.36 -3.49
CA ALA A 441 24.80 -6.86 -4.46
C ALA A 441 23.69 -7.88 -4.79
N GLY A 442 24.03 -9.16 -4.91
CA GLY A 442 23.08 -10.26 -5.17
C GLY A 442 22.44 -10.90 -3.94
N ARG A 443 22.67 -10.37 -2.73
CA ARG A 443 22.26 -11.02 -1.47
C ARG A 443 21.41 -10.10 -0.60
N ILE A 444 20.50 -10.69 0.16
CA ILE A 444 19.74 -9.99 1.21
C ILE A 444 20.60 -9.80 2.45
N GLY A 445 21.51 -10.74 2.73
CA GLY A 445 22.39 -10.66 3.89
C GLY A 445 23.53 -11.66 3.83
N THR A 446 24.38 -11.61 4.85
CA THR A 446 25.50 -12.53 5.02
C THR A 446 25.91 -12.64 6.50
N THR A 447 26.77 -13.61 6.80
CA THR A 447 27.48 -13.69 8.08
C THR A 447 28.92 -13.22 7.92
N GLN A 448 29.56 -12.82 9.02
CA GLN A 448 30.99 -12.47 9.01
C GLN A 448 31.86 -13.60 8.44
N SER A 449 31.57 -14.85 8.82
CA SER A 449 32.31 -16.04 8.39
C SER A 449 32.17 -16.30 6.90
N GLU A 450 30.95 -16.15 6.37
CA GLU A 450 30.68 -16.31 4.94
C GLU A 450 31.37 -15.21 4.13
N TYR A 451 31.19 -13.94 4.52
CA TYR A 451 31.83 -12.81 3.86
C TYR A 451 33.36 -12.92 3.84
N ALA A 452 33.97 -13.34 4.96
CA ALA A 452 35.42 -13.56 5.05
C ALA A 452 35.90 -14.65 4.09
N ARG A 453 35.17 -15.77 4.02
CA ARG A 453 35.51 -16.92 3.18
C ARG A 453 35.43 -16.57 1.69
N GLU A 454 34.32 -15.97 1.26
CA GLU A 454 34.08 -15.71 -0.17
C GLU A 454 35.03 -14.64 -0.74
N LEU A 455 35.40 -13.65 0.06
CA LEU A 455 36.32 -12.58 -0.37
C LEU A 455 37.79 -12.91 -0.07
N GLY A 456 38.08 -14.03 0.59
CA GLY A 456 39.45 -14.40 0.99
C GLY A 456 40.10 -13.40 1.95
N VAL A 457 39.31 -12.75 2.80
CA VAL A 457 39.79 -11.75 3.77
C VAL A 457 39.80 -12.30 5.20
N THR A 458 40.61 -11.71 6.08
CA THR A 458 40.61 -12.13 7.50
C THR A 458 39.28 -11.80 8.18
N ALA A 459 38.91 -12.57 9.20
CA ALA A 459 37.70 -12.31 10.00
C ALA A 459 37.68 -10.88 10.57
N ARG A 460 38.85 -10.32 10.95
CA ARG A 460 38.97 -8.94 11.43
C ARG A 460 38.66 -7.92 10.33
N THR A 461 39.17 -8.14 9.12
CA THR A 461 38.88 -7.30 7.96
C THR A 461 37.40 -7.37 7.57
N ALA A 462 36.82 -8.58 7.53
CA ALA A 462 35.40 -8.78 7.28
C ALA A 462 34.52 -8.04 8.30
N GLN A 463 34.84 -8.17 9.59
CA GLN A 463 34.13 -7.44 10.65
C GLN A 463 34.19 -5.93 10.44
N ARG A 464 35.37 -5.39 10.11
CA ARG A 464 35.55 -3.96 9.85
C ARG A 464 34.67 -3.48 8.68
N HIS A 465 34.68 -4.20 7.55
CA HIS A 465 33.86 -3.84 6.39
C HIS A 465 32.37 -3.87 6.75
N LEU A 466 31.90 -4.95 7.38
CA LEU A 466 30.49 -5.10 7.75
C LEU A 466 30.05 -4.05 8.78
N THR A 467 30.89 -3.70 9.76
CA THR A 467 30.61 -2.60 10.68
C THR A 467 30.50 -1.27 9.93
N HIS A 468 31.43 -0.97 9.02
CA HIS A 468 31.40 0.27 8.23
C HIS A 468 30.15 0.35 7.34
N PHE A 469 29.72 -0.76 6.71
CA PHE A 469 28.46 -0.81 5.98
C PHE A 469 27.24 -0.57 6.88
N VAL A 470 27.27 -1.01 8.14
CA VAL A 470 26.20 -0.70 9.12
C VAL A 470 26.21 0.78 9.49
N GLU A 471 27.38 1.39 9.68
CA GLU A 471 27.53 2.83 9.97
C GLU A 471 27.02 3.70 8.81
N LEU A 472 27.24 3.27 7.57
CA LEU A 472 26.72 3.91 6.36
C LEU A 472 25.22 3.63 6.10
N GLY A 473 24.57 2.84 6.97
CA GLY A 473 23.16 2.45 6.81
C GLY A 473 22.88 1.47 5.67
N LEU A 474 23.92 0.91 5.06
CA LEU A 474 23.83 -0.08 3.97
C LEU A 474 23.42 -1.47 4.47
N LEU A 475 23.72 -1.79 5.74
CA LEU A 475 23.33 -3.03 6.40
C LEU A 475 22.76 -2.77 7.80
N ARG A 476 21.93 -3.69 8.29
CA ARG A 476 21.45 -3.80 9.66
C ARG A 476 22.03 -5.06 10.29
N ARG A 477 22.52 -4.93 11.52
CA ARG A 477 23.03 -6.06 12.30
C ARG A 477 21.89 -6.73 13.06
N MET A 478 21.71 -8.03 12.87
CA MET A 478 20.69 -8.84 13.54
C MET A 478 21.34 -9.92 14.41
N GLY A 479 20.91 -10.00 15.67
CA GLY A 479 21.40 -10.98 16.63
C GLY A 479 22.74 -10.63 17.28
N SER A 480 23.25 -11.58 18.06
CA SER A 480 24.51 -11.46 18.82
C SER A 480 25.30 -12.77 18.80
N GLY A 481 26.63 -12.67 18.76
CA GLY A 481 27.52 -13.83 18.80
C GLY A 481 27.80 -14.45 17.42
N PRO A 482 28.18 -15.74 17.35
CA PRO A 482 28.61 -16.40 16.10
C PRO A 482 27.52 -16.48 15.01
N ALA A 483 26.25 -16.36 15.39
CA ALA A 483 25.10 -16.35 14.50
C ALA A 483 24.64 -14.92 14.12
N THR A 484 25.50 -13.91 14.30
CA THR A 484 25.19 -12.53 13.89
C THR A 484 25.05 -12.47 12.36
N GLU A 485 23.91 -11.97 11.89
CA GLU A 485 23.65 -11.72 10.48
C GLU A 485 23.69 -10.22 10.17
N TYR A 486 24.16 -9.88 8.98
CA TYR A 486 24.14 -8.53 8.44
C TYR A 486 23.21 -8.51 7.23
N LEU A 487 22.09 -7.82 7.35
CA LEU A 487 21.00 -7.80 6.37
C LEU A 487 20.88 -6.43 5.73
N LYS A 488 20.52 -6.34 4.46
CA LYS A 488 20.14 -5.07 3.84
C LYS A 488 18.87 -4.51 4.51
N PRO A 489 18.78 -3.18 4.68
CA PRO A 489 17.69 -2.51 5.38
C PRO A 489 16.31 -2.67 4.73
#